data_AF-B8KY33-F1
#
_entry.id   AF-B8KY33-F1
#
_cell.length_a   1.000
_cell.length_b   1.000
_cell.length_c   1.000
_cell.angle_alpha   90.00
_cell.angle_beta   90.00
_cell.angle_gamma   90.00
#
_symmetry.space_group_name_H-M   'P 1'
#
loop_
_entity.id
_entity.type
_entity.pdbx_description
1 polymer ?
#
loop_
_entity_poly.entity_id
_entity_poly.type
_entity_poly.pdbx_seq_one_letter_code
_entity_poly.pdbx_strand_id
1 'polypeptide(L)'
;MTLSCEIDHVLIGCPSLDDANLWFENCTGVKPQPGGSHPGRGTCNALVSLTGETYLELIAPDATQSARSVARNECEKLTAPAFCWWALRTDDLSGTRDILVSSGVTCSDILHGSRKTPDGLTVNWKLLMTADDDLGCHLPFFISWANETQHPGAKQSAGSIDRLTFCGPQAMRLKEILKAVGLKAGTIDYFASETPRQRLDLRFRETMFTVLGADALLPSLS
;
A
#
# COMPACT_ATOMS: atom_id res chain seq x y z
N MET A 1 24.65 -8.64 -4.84
CA MET A 1 24.05 -7.42 -4.26
C MET A 1 23.25 -7.85 -3.05
N THR A 2 23.24 -7.07 -1.97
CA THR A 2 22.35 -7.35 -0.83
C THR A 2 20.95 -6.91 -1.20
N LEU A 3 19.95 -7.77 -1.00
CA LEU A 3 18.54 -7.42 -1.22
C LEU A 3 18.19 -6.20 -0.36
N SER A 4 17.48 -5.23 -0.94
CA SER A 4 17.04 -4.00 -0.26
C SER A 4 15.62 -3.68 -0.70
N CYS A 5 14.78 -3.33 0.26
CA CYS A 5 13.42 -2.87 0.01
C CYS A 5 13.19 -1.49 0.62
N GLU A 6 12.31 -0.71 0.00
CA GLU A 6 11.86 0.59 0.49
C GLU A 6 10.34 0.69 0.44
N ILE A 7 9.75 1.53 1.30
CA ILE A 7 8.31 1.80 1.23
C ILE A 7 8.02 2.48 -0.10
N ASP A 8 7.15 1.87 -0.89
CA ASP A 8 6.74 2.41 -2.18
C ASP A 8 5.48 3.27 -2.03
N HIS A 9 4.45 2.68 -1.42
CA HIS A 9 3.21 3.38 -1.14
C HIS A 9 2.41 2.72 -0.02
N VAL A 10 1.49 3.52 0.51
CA VAL A 10 0.48 3.10 1.49
C VAL A 10 -0.90 3.34 0.88
N LEU A 11 -1.85 2.45 1.17
CA LEU A 11 -3.18 2.48 0.62
C LEU A 11 -4.19 2.76 1.74
N ILE A 12 -4.96 3.83 1.57
CA ILE A 12 -6.16 4.06 2.36
C ILE A 12 -7.34 3.56 1.53
N GLY A 13 -7.98 2.50 2.00
CA GLY A 13 -9.21 2.00 1.43
C GLY A 13 -10.38 2.91 1.81
N CYS A 14 -11.27 3.15 0.87
CA CYS A 14 -12.40 4.06 1.01
C CYS A 14 -13.66 3.48 0.36
N PRO A 15 -14.86 3.74 0.91
CA PRO A 15 -16.12 3.32 0.28
C PRO A 15 -16.45 4.10 -1.00
N SER A 16 -15.94 5.33 -1.14
CA SER A 16 -16.22 6.26 -2.23
C SER A 16 -14.97 7.11 -2.50
N LEU A 17 -14.54 7.19 -3.76
CA LEU A 17 -13.34 7.96 -4.11
C LEU A 17 -13.58 9.47 -3.98
N ASP A 18 -14.76 9.94 -4.36
CA ASP A 18 -15.10 11.37 -4.31
C ASP A 18 -15.17 11.86 -2.85
N ASP A 19 -15.82 11.10 -1.97
CA ASP A 19 -15.88 11.42 -0.55
C ASP A 19 -14.50 11.35 0.11
N ALA A 20 -13.67 10.37 -0.28
CA ALA A 20 -12.30 10.26 0.20
C ALA A 20 -11.44 11.44 -0.21
N ASN A 21 -11.57 11.93 -1.45
CA ASN A 21 -10.84 13.10 -1.93
C ASN A 21 -11.22 14.34 -1.13
N LEU A 22 -12.51 14.58 -0.91
CA LEU A 22 -13.00 15.71 -0.12
C LEU A 22 -12.57 15.61 1.34
N TRP A 23 -12.71 14.43 1.95
CA TRP A 23 -12.26 14.17 3.32
C TRP A 23 -10.77 14.45 3.47
N PHE A 24 -9.95 13.94 2.57
CA PHE A 24 -8.50 14.10 2.64
C PHE A 24 -8.08 15.56 2.47
N GLU A 25 -8.66 16.27 1.49
CA GLU A 25 -8.39 17.70 1.27
C GLU A 25 -8.80 18.54 2.48
N ASN A 26 -9.96 18.25 3.09
CA ASN A 26 -10.42 18.95 4.30
C ASN A 26 -9.50 18.71 5.51
N CYS A 27 -8.99 17.48 5.69
CA CYS A 27 -8.13 17.14 6.83
C CYS A 27 -6.70 17.65 6.68
N THR A 28 -6.17 17.71 5.45
CA THR A 28 -4.72 17.93 5.21
C THR A 28 -4.43 19.23 4.46
N GLY A 29 -5.42 19.82 3.80
CA GLY A 29 -5.25 20.93 2.84
C GLY A 29 -4.58 20.52 1.54
N VAL A 30 -4.39 19.22 1.29
CA VAL A 30 -3.76 18.68 0.09
C VAL A 30 -4.82 18.03 -0.78
N LYS A 31 -4.89 18.44 -2.04
CA LYS A 31 -5.80 17.84 -3.03
C LYS A 31 -5.18 16.61 -3.70
N PRO A 32 -5.77 15.41 -3.54
CA PRO A 32 -5.32 14.22 -4.25
C PRO A 32 -5.41 14.40 -5.77
N GLN A 33 -4.46 13.83 -6.50
CA GLN A 33 -4.43 13.86 -7.95
C GLN A 33 -5.12 12.61 -8.52
N PRO A 34 -5.92 12.72 -9.60
CA PRO A 34 -6.51 11.55 -10.23
C PRO A 34 -5.43 10.53 -10.64
N GLY A 35 -5.57 9.29 -10.15
CA GLY A 35 -4.68 8.19 -10.53
C GLY A 35 -5.24 7.42 -11.73
N GLY A 36 -6.48 6.95 -11.62
CA GLY A 36 -7.25 6.32 -12.69
C GLY A 36 -8.04 5.08 -12.24
N SER A 37 -8.70 4.42 -13.19
CA SER A 37 -9.32 3.11 -12.98
C SER A 37 -8.28 1.98 -13.07
N HIS A 38 -8.53 0.88 -12.37
CA HIS A 38 -7.83 -0.39 -12.51
C HIS A 38 -8.70 -1.39 -13.29
N PRO A 39 -8.55 -1.50 -14.63
CA PRO A 39 -9.37 -2.37 -15.45
C PRO A 39 -9.25 -3.84 -15.01
N GLY A 40 -10.39 -4.51 -14.87
CA GLY A 40 -10.44 -5.93 -14.47
C GLY A 40 -10.25 -6.17 -12.96
N ARG A 41 -9.91 -5.13 -12.19
CA ARG A 41 -9.89 -5.18 -10.71
C ARG A 41 -11.14 -4.55 -10.09
N GLY A 42 -11.77 -3.60 -10.77
CA GLY A 42 -12.99 -2.96 -10.30
C GLY A 42 -12.77 -1.94 -9.18
N THR A 43 -11.56 -1.37 -9.08
CA THR A 43 -11.22 -0.25 -8.21
C THR A 43 -10.71 0.94 -9.02
N CYS A 44 -10.76 2.12 -8.44
CA CYS A 44 -10.15 3.34 -8.95
C CYS A 44 -9.38 4.05 -7.82
N ASN A 45 -8.48 4.97 -8.18
CA ASN A 45 -7.65 5.63 -7.19
C ASN A 45 -7.39 7.12 -7.45
N ALA A 46 -6.94 7.76 -6.37
CA ALA A 46 -6.32 9.08 -6.36
C ALA A 46 -5.00 9.01 -5.58
N LEU A 47 -4.04 9.84 -5.95
CA LEU A 47 -2.65 9.75 -5.51
C LEU A 47 -2.19 11.04 -4.86
N VAL A 48 -1.40 10.92 -3.79
CA VAL A 48 -0.69 12.03 -3.15
C VAL A 48 0.78 11.68 -3.07
N SER A 49 1.63 12.43 -3.76
CA SER A 49 3.08 12.19 -3.74
C SER A 49 3.67 12.59 -2.39
N LEU A 50 4.50 11.71 -1.84
CA LEU A 50 5.18 11.87 -0.56
C LEU A 50 6.70 11.92 -0.77
N THR A 51 7.42 12.35 0.26
CA THR A 51 8.89 12.43 0.23
C THR A 51 9.52 11.05 0.04
N GLY A 52 10.65 10.96 -0.68
CA GLY A 52 11.43 9.72 -0.82
C GLY A 52 10.86 8.76 -1.87
N GLU A 53 10.41 9.29 -3.01
CA GLU A 53 9.75 8.52 -4.07
C GLU A 53 8.64 7.62 -3.52
N THR A 54 7.87 8.13 -2.56
CA THR A 54 6.78 7.39 -1.92
C THR A 54 5.46 8.05 -2.31
N TYR A 55 4.34 7.34 -2.28
CA TYR A 55 3.03 7.98 -2.42
C TYR A 55 1.98 7.35 -1.50
N LEU A 56 0.91 8.11 -1.26
CA LEU A 56 -0.32 7.62 -0.69
C LEU A 56 -1.32 7.37 -1.83
N GLU A 57 -1.97 6.22 -1.78
CA GLU A 57 -3.06 5.87 -2.68
C GLU A 57 -4.37 5.85 -1.90
N LEU A 58 -5.31 6.70 -2.29
CA LEU A 58 -6.72 6.54 -1.91
C LEU A 58 -7.34 5.58 -2.92
N ILE A 59 -7.81 4.42 -2.47
CA ILE A 59 -8.38 3.38 -3.32
C ILE A 59 -9.83 3.12 -2.94
N ALA A 60 -10.71 3.04 -3.94
CA ALA A 60 -12.14 2.83 -3.73
C ALA A 60 -12.74 1.96 -4.86
N PRO A 61 -13.98 1.45 -4.68
CA PRO A 61 -14.70 0.73 -5.73
C PRO A 61 -14.94 1.60 -6.97
N ASP A 62 -14.73 1.02 -8.14
CA ASP A 62 -15.05 1.66 -9.42
C ASP A 62 -16.44 1.20 -9.89
N ALA A 63 -17.44 2.07 -9.75
CA ALA A 63 -18.82 1.78 -10.13
C ALA A 63 -19.01 1.51 -11.63
N THR A 64 -18.06 1.91 -12.48
CA THR A 64 -18.12 1.68 -13.94
C THR A 64 -17.74 0.25 -14.33
N GLN A 65 -17.20 -0.53 -13.38
CA GLN A 65 -16.72 -1.89 -13.61
C GLN A 65 -17.55 -2.91 -12.81
N SER A 66 -17.78 -4.08 -13.42
CA SER A 66 -18.42 -5.23 -12.78
C SER A 66 -17.43 -6.16 -12.07
N ALA A 67 -16.13 -5.99 -12.29
CA ALA A 67 -15.10 -6.83 -11.68
C ALA A 67 -15.11 -6.70 -10.14
N ARG A 68 -14.91 -7.82 -9.45
CA ARG A 68 -15.03 -7.94 -7.99
C ARG A 68 -13.74 -8.43 -7.35
N SER A 69 -12.65 -7.68 -7.52
CA SER A 69 -11.41 -8.01 -6.82
C SER A 69 -11.60 -7.97 -5.30
N VAL A 70 -10.71 -8.63 -4.57
CA VAL A 70 -10.75 -8.58 -3.10
C VAL A 70 -10.58 -7.15 -2.59
N ALA A 71 -9.66 -6.36 -3.15
CA ALA A 71 -9.51 -4.96 -2.80
C ALA A 71 -10.84 -4.17 -2.93
N ARG A 72 -11.60 -4.40 -4.02
CA ARG A 72 -12.92 -3.80 -4.17
C ARG A 72 -13.88 -4.26 -3.07
N ASN A 73 -13.99 -5.57 -2.87
CA ASN A 73 -14.91 -6.15 -1.89
C ASN A 73 -14.60 -5.64 -0.47
N GLU A 74 -13.32 -5.50 -0.12
CA GLU A 74 -12.90 -4.95 1.16
C GLU A 74 -13.23 -3.47 1.29
N CYS A 75 -12.98 -2.66 0.25
CA CYS A 75 -13.35 -1.25 0.27
C CYS A 75 -14.86 -1.03 0.44
N GLU A 76 -15.70 -1.88 -0.16
CA GLU A 76 -17.16 -1.81 -0.02
C GLU A 76 -17.67 -2.16 1.39
N LYS A 77 -16.88 -2.85 2.21
CA LYS A 77 -17.23 -3.15 3.62
C LYS A 77 -16.90 -1.98 4.55
N LEU A 78 -16.09 -1.01 4.10
CA LEU A 78 -15.67 0.10 4.92
C LEU A 78 -16.80 1.11 5.10
N THR A 79 -16.93 1.65 6.30
CA THR A 79 -17.84 2.76 6.61
C THR A 79 -17.13 4.12 6.64
N ALA A 80 -15.79 4.11 6.64
CA ALA A 80 -14.92 5.29 6.63
C ALA A 80 -13.55 4.93 6.02
N PRO A 81 -12.75 5.93 5.59
CA PRO A 81 -11.38 5.70 5.15
C PRO A 81 -10.52 5.00 6.21
N ALA A 82 -9.76 3.98 5.81
CA ALA A 82 -8.91 3.21 6.71
C ALA A 82 -7.58 2.87 6.06
N PHE A 83 -6.50 2.78 6.85
CA PHE A 83 -5.21 2.26 6.37
C PHE A 83 -5.37 0.76 6.12
N CYS A 84 -5.28 0.32 4.86
CA CYS A 84 -5.65 -1.04 4.48
C CYS A 84 -4.45 -1.89 4.09
N TRP A 85 -3.60 -1.35 3.22
CA TRP A 85 -2.49 -2.09 2.62
C TRP A 85 -1.29 -1.17 2.42
N TRP A 86 -0.15 -1.78 2.12
CA TRP A 86 1.08 -1.05 1.82
C TRP A 86 1.99 -1.91 0.96
N ALA A 87 2.90 -1.25 0.25
CA ALA A 87 3.77 -1.87 -0.71
C ALA A 87 5.23 -1.55 -0.40
N LEU A 88 6.09 -2.55 -0.62
CA LEU A 88 7.53 -2.38 -0.65
C LEU A 88 8.06 -2.49 -2.08
N ARG A 89 8.86 -1.53 -2.52
CA ARG A 89 9.59 -1.65 -3.79
C ARG A 89 10.88 -2.43 -3.63
N THR A 90 11.21 -3.21 -4.65
CA THR A 90 12.45 -3.97 -4.76
C THR A 90 12.87 -4.05 -6.23
N ASP A 91 14.18 -4.11 -6.47
CA ASP A 91 14.74 -4.38 -7.79
C ASP A 91 14.86 -5.89 -8.08
N ASP A 92 14.62 -6.75 -7.09
CA ASP A 92 14.72 -8.20 -7.19
C ASP A 92 13.53 -8.92 -6.54
N LEU A 93 12.40 -8.95 -7.26
CA LEU A 93 11.19 -9.66 -6.80
C LEU A 93 11.41 -11.18 -6.63
N SER A 94 12.32 -11.77 -7.40
CA SER A 94 12.61 -13.21 -7.31
C SER A 94 13.33 -13.54 -6.00
N GLY A 95 14.43 -12.82 -5.70
CA GLY A 95 15.13 -12.97 -4.43
C GLY A 95 14.25 -12.60 -3.22
N THR A 96 13.41 -11.56 -3.35
CA THR A 96 12.41 -11.23 -2.32
C THR A 96 11.45 -12.40 -2.08
N ARG A 97 10.92 -13.03 -3.14
CA ARG A 97 10.03 -14.20 -3.02
C ARG A 97 10.70 -15.35 -2.28
N ASP A 98 11.95 -15.67 -2.61
CA ASP A 98 12.67 -16.78 -2.00
C ASP A 98 12.81 -16.58 -0.48
N ILE A 99 13.12 -15.35 -0.05
CA ILE A 99 13.19 -15.00 1.38
C ILE A 99 11.83 -15.11 2.05
N LEU A 100 10.76 -14.59 1.44
CA LEU A 100 9.41 -14.66 1.99
C LEU A 100 8.94 -16.11 2.17
N VAL A 101 9.12 -16.95 1.13
CA VAL A 101 8.77 -18.38 1.18
C VAL A 101 9.58 -19.10 2.26
N SER A 102 10.88 -18.81 2.38
CA SER A 102 11.70 -19.39 3.46
C SER A 102 11.27 -18.96 4.87
N SER A 103 10.56 -17.84 4.98
CA SER A 103 9.99 -17.30 6.23
C SER A 103 8.55 -17.77 6.49
N GLY A 104 8.05 -18.72 5.68
CA GLY A 104 6.71 -19.29 5.81
C GLY A 104 5.59 -18.41 5.25
N VAL A 105 5.90 -17.38 4.46
CA VAL A 105 4.91 -16.54 3.79
C VAL A 105 4.48 -17.19 2.47
N THR A 106 3.17 -17.21 2.20
CA THR A 106 2.65 -17.64 0.90
C THR A 106 2.77 -16.49 -0.10
N CYS A 107 3.27 -16.77 -1.30
CA CYS A 107 3.41 -15.76 -2.37
C CYS A 107 2.68 -16.19 -3.65
N SER A 108 2.07 -15.22 -4.35
CA SER A 108 1.55 -15.42 -5.72
C SER A 108 2.68 -15.60 -6.72
N ASP A 109 2.38 -16.00 -7.95
CA ASP A 109 3.26 -15.73 -9.11
C ASP A 109 3.50 -14.23 -9.29
N ILE A 110 4.56 -13.87 -10.03
CA ILE A 110 4.82 -12.47 -10.37
C ILE A 110 3.75 -12.01 -11.35
N LEU A 111 2.92 -11.07 -10.91
CA LEU A 111 1.84 -10.50 -11.69
C LEU A 111 2.32 -9.27 -12.45
N HIS A 112 1.94 -9.14 -13.71
CA HIS A 112 2.27 -7.95 -14.50
C HIS A 112 1.10 -6.95 -14.45
N GLY A 113 1.42 -5.70 -14.14
CA GLY A 113 0.48 -4.60 -14.10
C GLY A 113 0.85 -3.50 -15.09
N SER A 114 -0.16 -2.87 -15.67
CA SER A 114 0.00 -1.65 -16.44
C SER A 114 -1.24 -0.78 -16.34
N ARG A 115 -1.06 0.54 -16.48
CA ARG A 115 -2.18 1.49 -16.66
C ARG A 115 -1.74 2.67 -17.50
N LYS A 116 -2.72 3.36 -18.07
CA LYS A 116 -2.50 4.67 -18.67
C LYS A 116 -2.66 5.77 -17.62
N THR A 117 -1.74 6.71 -17.60
CA THR A 117 -1.85 7.95 -16.83
C THR A 117 -2.75 8.96 -17.58
N PRO A 118 -3.27 10.01 -16.90
CA PRO A 118 -4.11 11.02 -17.54
C PRO A 118 -3.45 11.76 -18.73
N ASP A 119 -2.11 11.85 -18.75
CA ASP A 119 -1.32 12.42 -19.85
C ASP A 119 -1.04 11.44 -21.00
N GLY A 120 -1.58 10.21 -20.91
CA GLY A 120 -1.49 9.20 -21.96
C GLY A 120 -0.23 8.33 -21.92
N LEU A 121 0.67 8.53 -20.96
CA LEU A 121 1.82 7.65 -20.75
C LEU A 121 1.35 6.29 -20.21
N THR A 122 2.14 5.24 -20.48
CA THR A 122 1.88 3.90 -19.93
C THR A 122 2.90 3.63 -18.85
N VAL A 123 2.41 3.33 -17.65
CA VAL A 123 3.25 2.90 -16.53
C VAL A 123 3.14 1.39 -16.38
N ASN A 124 4.27 0.72 -16.19
CA ASN A 124 4.35 -0.74 -16.12
C ASN A 124 5.07 -1.16 -14.83
N TRP A 125 4.56 -2.21 -14.21
CA TRP A 125 5.14 -2.74 -13.00
C TRP A 125 4.90 -4.25 -12.89
N LYS A 126 5.65 -4.87 -11.98
CA LYS A 126 5.46 -6.24 -11.53
C LYS A 126 5.04 -6.23 -10.07
N LEU A 127 4.17 -7.16 -9.70
CA LEU A 127 3.67 -7.33 -8.34
C LEU A 127 3.97 -8.74 -7.85
N LEU A 128 4.31 -8.85 -6.57
CA LEU A 128 4.33 -10.09 -5.83
C LEU A 128 3.37 -9.94 -4.65
N MET A 129 2.25 -10.65 -4.71
CA MET A 129 1.26 -10.65 -3.64
C MET A 129 1.69 -11.61 -2.54
N THR A 130 1.41 -11.26 -1.29
CA THR A 130 1.76 -12.05 -0.12
C THR A 130 0.50 -12.36 0.70
N ALA A 131 0.46 -13.56 1.29
CA ALA A 131 -0.57 -13.94 2.23
C ALA A 131 0.01 -14.76 3.37
N ASP A 132 -0.57 -14.53 4.55
CA ASP A 132 -0.22 -15.17 5.81
C ASP A 132 -1.42 -15.00 6.75
N ASP A 133 -1.95 -16.13 7.24
CA ASP A 133 -3.20 -16.13 8.02
C ASP A 133 -3.07 -15.39 9.35
N ASP A 134 -1.86 -15.35 9.94
CA ASP A 134 -1.64 -14.69 11.22
C ASP A 134 -1.30 -13.19 11.05
N LEU A 135 -0.51 -12.85 10.03
CA LEU A 135 -0.05 -11.47 9.81
C LEU A 135 -1.08 -10.62 9.08
N GLY A 136 -1.95 -11.23 8.30
CA GLY A 136 -3.04 -10.54 7.66
C GLY A 136 -2.60 -9.38 6.77
N CYS A 137 -3.34 -8.27 6.84
CA CYS A 137 -3.02 -7.02 6.16
C CYS A 137 -1.78 -6.27 6.69
N HIS A 138 -1.16 -6.71 7.79
CA HIS A 138 0.10 -6.12 8.22
C HIS A 138 1.25 -6.45 7.25
N LEU A 139 1.13 -7.54 6.48
CA LEU A 139 2.15 -7.94 5.52
C LEU A 139 2.02 -7.12 4.22
N PRO A 140 3.11 -6.49 3.74
CA PRO A 140 3.07 -5.72 2.49
C PRO A 140 3.12 -6.66 1.29
N PHE A 141 2.50 -6.23 0.19
CA PHE A 141 2.86 -6.77 -1.12
C PHE A 141 4.11 -6.08 -1.67
N PHE A 142 4.72 -6.66 -2.70
CA PHE A 142 5.96 -6.13 -3.27
C PHE A 142 5.74 -5.68 -4.72
N ILE A 143 6.43 -4.62 -5.10
CA ILE A 143 6.34 -4.00 -6.41
C ILE A 143 7.73 -3.78 -7.01
N SER A 144 7.83 -3.88 -8.33
CA SER A 144 9.01 -3.46 -9.08
C SER A 144 8.55 -2.69 -10.32
N TRP A 145 9.01 -1.46 -10.45
CA TRP A 145 8.66 -0.58 -11.56
C TRP A 145 9.58 -0.84 -12.76
N ALA A 146 9.05 -0.75 -13.98
CA ALA A 146 9.89 -0.80 -15.16
C ALA A 146 10.74 0.48 -15.28
N ASN A 147 12.01 0.37 -15.69
CA ASN A 147 12.96 1.50 -15.76
C ASN A 147 12.46 2.73 -16.55
N GLU A 148 11.63 2.52 -17.56
CA GLU A 148 11.09 3.60 -18.42
C GLU A 148 9.84 4.28 -17.83
N THR A 149 9.36 3.82 -16.67
CA THR A 149 8.18 4.36 -16.01
C THR A 149 8.52 5.53 -15.11
N GLN A 150 7.81 6.64 -15.26
CA GLN A 150 7.85 7.71 -14.26
C GLN A 150 7.15 7.25 -12.97
N HIS A 151 7.91 7.14 -11.88
CA HIS A 151 7.39 6.72 -10.59
C HIS A 151 6.28 7.68 -10.09
N PRO A 152 5.12 7.20 -9.59
CA PRO A 152 4.04 8.09 -9.14
C PRO A 152 4.43 9.02 -7.98
N GLY A 153 5.39 8.59 -7.16
CA GLY A 153 6.00 9.38 -6.09
C GLY A 153 7.06 10.39 -6.55
N ALA A 154 7.42 10.46 -7.84
CA ALA A 154 8.45 11.36 -8.35
C ALA A 154 7.98 12.82 -8.57
N LYS A 155 6.70 13.11 -8.34
CA LYS A 155 6.17 14.49 -8.38
C LYS A 155 6.57 15.26 -7.11
N GLN A 156 6.33 16.56 -7.11
CA GLN A 156 6.55 17.39 -5.92
C GLN A 156 5.77 16.81 -4.73
N SER A 157 6.51 16.50 -3.66
CA SER A 157 5.96 15.95 -2.43
C SER A 157 5.03 16.96 -1.75
N ALA A 158 3.87 16.48 -1.30
CA ALA A 158 2.93 17.24 -0.49
C ALA A 158 3.11 16.99 1.02
N GLY A 159 3.79 15.90 1.40
CA GLY A 159 4.00 15.46 2.77
C GLY A 159 4.92 14.25 2.89
N SER A 160 4.99 13.65 4.07
CA SER A 160 5.84 12.47 4.34
C SER A 160 5.12 11.45 5.22
N ILE A 161 5.54 10.19 5.13
CA ILE A 161 5.20 9.19 6.15
C ILE A 161 6.04 9.50 7.39
N ASP A 162 5.39 9.71 8.52
CA ASP A 162 6.06 9.90 9.82
C ASP A 162 6.25 8.54 10.52
N ARG A 163 5.19 7.73 10.52
CA ARG A 163 5.21 6.40 11.15
C ARG A 163 4.19 5.44 10.54
N LEU A 164 4.61 4.18 10.36
CA LEU A 164 3.71 3.04 10.33
C LEU A 164 3.79 2.33 11.67
N THR A 165 2.66 1.94 12.23
CA THR A 165 2.61 1.16 13.46
C THR A 165 1.82 -0.11 13.24
N PHE A 166 2.41 -1.25 13.57
CA PHE A 166 1.75 -2.55 13.54
C PHE A 166 1.77 -3.19 14.94
N CYS A 167 0.58 -3.45 15.47
CA CYS A 167 0.38 -4.08 16.76
C CYS A 167 -0.25 -5.45 16.54
N GLY A 168 0.20 -6.50 17.23
CA GLY A 168 -0.47 -7.80 17.17
C GLY A 168 0.40 -8.97 17.65
N PRO A 169 -0.14 -10.20 17.66
CA PRO A 169 0.55 -11.36 18.23
C PRO A 169 1.86 -11.66 17.49
N GLN A 170 1.84 -11.46 16.17
CA GLN A 170 2.97 -11.71 15.27
C GLN A 170 3.76 -10.46 14.90
N ALA A 171 3.64 -9.34 15.63
CA ALA A 171 4.33 -8.09 15.28
C ALA A 171 5.86 -8.23 15.21
N MET A 172 6.44 -9.08 16.07
CA MET A 172 7.88 -9.35 16.04
C MET A 172 8.28 -10.24 14.86
N ARG A 173 7.44 -11.22 14.50
CA ARG A 173 7.65 -12.01 13.27
C ARG A 173 7.59 -11.13 12.03
N LEU A 174 6.65 -10.18 11.96
CA LEU A 174 6.61 -9.18 10.89
C LEU A 174 7.93 -8.41 10.79
N LYS A 175 8.45 -7.92 11.91
CA LYS A 175 9.73 -7.20 11.96
C LYS A 175 10.89 -8.03 11.42
N GLU A 176 10.95 -9.32 11.76
CA GLU A 176 11.98 -10.25 11.28
C GLU A 176 11.89 -10.49 9.77
N ILE A 177 10.69 -10.71 9.24
CA ILE A 177 10.44 -10.87 7.80
C ILE A 177 10.88 -9.61 7.04
N LEU A 178 10.45 -8.43 7.51
CA LEU A 178 10.76 -7.16 6.86
C LEU A 178 12.26 -6.85 6.89
N LYS A 179 12.94 -7.19 7.98
CA LYS A 179 14.40 -7.12 8.06
C LYS A 179 15.07 -8.08 7.08
N ALA A 180 14.55 -9.30 6.93
CA ALA A 180 15.12 -10.31 6.04
C ALA A 180 15.03 -9.89 4.56
N VAL A 181 13.95 -9.22 4.16
CA VAL A 181 13.83 -8.65 2.80
C VAL A 181 14.62 -7.36 2.59
N GLY A 182 15.38 -6.91 3.60
CA GLY A 182 16.27 -5.75 3.50
C GLY A 182 15.59 -4.41 3.72
N LEU A 183 14.41 -4.35 4.35
CA LEU A 183 13.80 -3.09 4.77
C LEU A 183 14.66 -2.44 5.87
N LYS A 184 15.06 -1.19 5.65
CA LYS A 184 15.81 -0.41 6.64
C LYS A 184 14.90 -0.02 7.81
N ALA A 185 15.45 -0.05 9.03
CA ALA A 185 14.75 0.40 10.23
C ALA A 185 14.53 1.92 10.20
N GLY A 186 13.47 2.40 10.87
CA GLY A 186 13.32 3.84 11.18
C GLY A 186 11.92 4.41 10.95
N THR A 187 11.09 3.78 10.11
CA THR A 187 9.75 4.28 9.73
C THR A 187 8.61 3.42 10.26
N ILE A 188 8.93 2.26 10.87
CA ILE A 188 7.93 1.29 11.32
C ILE A 188 8.17 0.91 12.79
N ASP A 189 7.11 1.01 13.59
CA ASP A 189 7.07 0.55 14.97
C ASP A 189 6.24 -0.73 15.07
N TYR A 190 6.69 -1.64 15.95
CA TYR A 190 6.11 -2.95 16.14
C TYR A 190 5.80 -3.15 17.61
N PHE A 191 4.56 -3.52 17.94
CA PHE A 191 4.14 -3.76 19.32
C PHE A 191 3.45 -5.11 19.46
N ALA A 192 3.90 -5.92 20.42
CA ALA A 192 3.18 -7.14 20.76
C ALA A 192 1.82 -6.79 21.38
N SER A 193 0.75 -7.43 20.90
CA SER A 193 -0.61 -7.26 21.41
C SER A 193 -1.44 -8.51 21.11
N GLU A 194 -2.52 -8.75 21.84
CA GLU A 194 -3.44 -9.86 21.52
C GLU A 194 -4.26 -9.58 20.25
N THR A 195 -4.55 -8.31 19.97
CA THR A 195 -5.40 -7.92 18.83
C THR A 195 -4.57 -7.24 17.74
N PRO A 196 -4.63 -7.72 16.48
CA PRO A 196 -4.04 -7.04 15.34
C PRO A 196 -4.61 -5.62 15.16
N ARG A 197 -3.75 -4.61 15.02
CA ARG A 197 -4.12 -3.23 14.67
C ARG A 197 -2.99 -2.60 13.87
N GLN A 198 -3.36 -1.74 12.92
CA GLN A 198 -2.39 -0.91 12.20
C GLN A 198 -2.77 0.56 12.24
N ARG A 199 -1.76 1.43 12.14
CA ARG A 199 -1.90 2.88 12.15
C ARG A 199 -0.89 3.50 11.20
N LEU A 200 -1.35 4.49 10.47
CA LEU A 200 -0.55 5.31 9.56
C LEU A 200 -0.55 6.75 10.09
N ASP A 201 0.63 7.29 10.35
CA ASP A 201 0.86 8.69 10.67
C ASP A 201 1.57 9.38 9.51
N LEU A 202 0.92 10.41 8.99
CA LEU A 202 1.39 11.23 7.88
C LEU A 202 1.62 12.66 8.36
N ARG A 203 2.65 13.30 7.83
CA ARG A 203 2.96 14.71 8.11
C ARG A 203 2.72 15.55 6.87
N PHE A 204 1.83 16.54 7.00
CA PHE A 204 1.55 17.54 5.99
C PHE A 204 1.82 18.92 6.61
N ARG A 205 2.89 19.59 6.14
CA ARG A 205 3.41 20.81 6.77
C ARG A 205 3.70 20.57 8.27
N GLU A 206 3.10 21.34 9.16
CA GLU A 206 3.25 21.20 10.63
C GLU A 206 2.17 20.29 11.25
N THR A 207 1.23 19.77 10.46
CA THR A 207 0.10 18.98 10.95
C THR A 207 0.37 17.49 10.85
N MET A 208 0.06 16.76 11.93
CA MET A 208 0.00 15.30 11.93
C MET A 208 -1.40 14.84 11.51
N PHE A 209 -1.45 13.88 10.60
CA PHE A 209 -2.67 13.27 10.11
C PHE A 209 -2.60 11.76 10.31
N THR A 210 -3.48 11.23 11.15
CA THR A 210 -3.49 9.83 11.54
C THR A 210 -4.67 9.09 10.91
N VAL A 211 -4.39 7.92 10.36
CA VAL A 211 -5.41 7.00 9.80
C VAL A 211 -5.25 5.64 10.46
N LEU A 212 -6.34 5.14 11.04
CA LEU A 212 -6.38 3.83 11.68
C LEU A 212 -6.69 2.74 10.64
N GLY A 213 -6.22 1.53 10.91
CA GLY A 213 -6.53 0.37 10.09
C GLY A 213 -7.94 -0.16 10.27
N ALA A 214 -8.40 -0.93 9.30
CA ALA A 214 -9.64 -1.69 9.42
C ALA A 214 -9.35 -3.02 10.12
N ASP A 215 -10.13 -3.37 11.14
CA ASP A 215 -9.89 -4.52 12.03
C ASP A 215 -10.03 -5.92 11.36
N ALA A 216 -10.25 -6.02 10.04
CA ALA A 216 -10.70 -7.25 9.39
C ALA A 216 -10.20 -7.50 7.95
N LEU A 217 -9.09 -6.90 7.51
CA LEU A 217 -8.61 -7.12 6.15
C LEU A 217 -7.77 -8.40 6.07
N LEU A 218 -8.35 -9.45 5.49
CA LEU A 218 -7.63 -10.68 5.14
C LEU A 218 -6.70 -10.41 3.95
N PRO A 219 -5.48 -10.97 3.93
CA PRO A 219 -4.66 -10.97 2.73
C PRO A 219 -5.24 -12.00 1.76
N SER A 220 -5.29 -11.70 0.47
CA SER A 220 -5.75 -12.70 -0.49
C SER A 220 -4.95 -12.66 -1.79
N LEU A 221 -4.61 -13.86 -2.28
CA LEU A 221 -3.85 -14.09 -3.49
C LEU A 221 -4.77 -14.24 -4.72
N SER A 222 -5.62 -13.24 -5.01
CA SER A 222 -6.43 -13.20 -6.24
C SER A 222 -6.29 -11.88 -7.00
#